data_AF-A0A2X1N7T1-F1
#
_entry.id   AF-A0A2X1N7T1-F1
#
_cell.length_a   1.000
_cell.length_b   1.000
_cell.length_c   1.000
_cell.angle_alpha   90.00
_cell.angle_beta   90.00
_cell.angle_gamma   90.00
#
_symmetry.space_group_name_H-M   'P 1'
#
loop_
_entity.id
_entity.type
_entity.pdbx_description
1 polymer ?
#
loop_
_entity_poly.entity_id
_entity_poly.type
_entity_poly.pdbx_seq_one_letter_code
_entity_poly.pdbx_strand_id
1 'polypeptide(L)'
;MLGFFIAFAVKMPVVPLHGWLPDAHSQAPTAGSVDLAGILLKTAAYGLLRFSLPLFPNASAEFAPIAMWLGVIGIFYGAWMAFAQTDIKRLIAYTSVSHMGFVLIAIYTGSQLAYQGAVIPDDCARFVGGGSVYSLWSAL
;
A
#
# COMPACT_ATOMS: atom_id res chain seq x y z
N MET A 1 13.40 -8.08 13.19
CA MET A 1 12.16 -7.36 12.88
C MET A 1 12.37 -6.12 12.01
N LEU A 2 13.13 -5.09 12.44
CA LEU A 2 13.27 -3.82 11.69
C LEU A 2 13.71 -3.99 10.22
N GLY A 3 14.68 -4.85 9.92
CA GLY A 3 15.08 -5.12 8.53
C GLY A 3 13.97 -5.73 7.67
N PHE A 4 13.16 -6.64 8.22
CA PHE A 4 11.98 -7.17 7.56
C PHE A 4 10.93 -6.09 7.35
N PHE A 5 10.69 -5.27 8.38
CA PHE A 5 9.76 -4.16 8.29
C PHE A 5 10.18 -3.18 7.20
N ILE A 6 11.44 -2.73 7.17
CA ILE A 6 11.95 -1.79 6.16
C ILE A 6 11.85 -2.40 4.75
N ALA A 7 12.21 -3.67 4.57
CA ALA A 7 12.08 -4.33 3.27
C ALA A 7 10.63 -4.35 2.76
N PHE A 8 9.67 -4.65 3.64
CA PHE A 8 8.25 -4.60 3.29
C PHE A 8 7.69 -3.17 3.23
N ALA A 9 8.25 -2.21 3.96
CA ALA A 9 7.86 -0.80 3.96
C ALA A 9 8.47 0.01 2.81
N VAL A 10 9.42 -0.55 2.06
CA VAL A 10 9.77 -0.06 0.71
C VAL A 10 8.73 -0.56 -0.29
N LYS A 11 8.36 -1.85 -0.20
CA LYS A 11 7.46 -2.50 -1.16
C LYS A 11 5.99 -2.11 -0.97
N MET A 12 5.52 -2.00 0.27
CA MET A 12 4.38 -1.17 0.63
C MET A 12 4.89 0.26 0.63
N PRO A 13 4.27 1.20 -0.08
CA PRO A 13 4.75 2.58 -0.21
C PRO A 13 4.49 3.36 1.08
N VAL A 14 5.19 3.03 2.17
CA VAL A 14 5.07 3.74 3.45
C VAL A 14 5.93 5.00 3.37
N VAL A 15 5.43 6.14 3.86
CA VAL A 15 6.20 7.38 3.93
C VAL A 15 7.43 7.17 4.84
N PRO A 16 8.66 7.50 4.40
CA PRO A 16 9.05 8.32 3.24
C PRO A 16 9.44 7.54 1.97
N LEU A 17 9.29 6.21 1.94
CA LEU A 17 9.78 5.31 0.91
C LEU A 17 8.77 5.05 -0.22
N HIS A 18 7.84 5.98 -0.46
CA HIS A 18 6.76 5.86 -1.44
C HIS A 18 7.12 6.43 -2.84
N GLY A 19 8.22 7.17 -2.95
CA GLY A 19 8.55 7.98 -4.15
C GLY A 19 8.73 7.18 -5.45
N TRP A 20 9.10 5.90 -5.36
CA TRP A 20 9.25 5.04 -6.53
C TRP A 20 7.91 4.66 -7.18
N LEU A 21 6.81 4.65 -6.42
CA LEU A 21 5.53 4.14 -6.89
C LEU A 21 4.87 5.07 -7.93
N PRO A 22 4.80 6.40 -7.74
CA PRO A 22 4.30 7.33 -8.76
C PRO A 22 5.13 7.29 -10.04
N ASP A 23 6.46 7.22 -9.91
CA ASP A 23 7.35 7.21 -11.06
C ASP A 23 7.22 5.90 -11.85
N ALA A 24 7.11 4.76 -11.16
CA ALA A 24 6.85 3.46 -11.79
C ALA A 24 5.54 3.44 -12.56
N HIS A 25 4.45 3.99 -12.00
CA HIS A 25 3.16 4.10 -12.68
C HIS A 25 3.20 5.06 -13.89
N SER A 26 3.99 6.13 -13.81
CA SER A 26 4.11 7.11 -14.91
C SER A 26 4.83 6.55 -16.14
N GLN A 27 5.78 5.63 -15.94
CA GLN A 27 6.66 5.13 -17.01
C GLN A 27 6.27 3.72 -17.49
N ALA A 28 5.50 2.97 -16.70
CA ALA A 28 5.14 1.60 -17.06
C ALA A 28 4.06 1.56 -18.17
N PRO A 29 4.17 0.59 -19.10
CA PRO A 29 3.09 0.29 -20.04
C PRO A 29 1.83 -0.14 -19.29
N THR A 30 0.66 0.04 -19.90
CA THR A 30 -0.68 -0.24 -19.33
C THR A 30 -0.75 -1.57 -18.57
N ALA A 31 -0.27 -2.66 -19.16
CA ALA A 31 -0.26 -3.98 -18.52
C ALA A 31 0.65 -4.02 -17.27
N GLY A 32 1.82 -3.39 -17.35
CA GLY A 32 2.77 -3.33 -16.24
C GLY A 32 2.24 -2.53 -15.04
N SER A 33 1.54 -1.42 -15.28
CA SER A 33 0.90 -0.64 -14.21
C SER A 33 -0.22 -1.42 -13.51
N VAL A 34 -0.98 -2.23 -14.24
CA VAL A 34 -2.02 -3.07 -13.63
C VAL A 34 -1.42 -4.16 -12.75
N ASP A 35 -0.32 -4.80 -13.18
CA ASP A 35 0.36 -5.81 -12.36
C ASP A 35 1.00 -5.19 -11.11
N LEU A 36 1.58 -3.99 -11.25
CA LEU A 36 2.18 -3.24 -10.14
C LEU A 36 1.12 -2.88 -9.08
N ALA A 37 0.00 -2.30 -9.49
CA ALA A 37 -1.09 -1.94 -8.59
C ALA A 37 -1.83 -3.18 -8.04
N GLY A 38 -1.97 -4.21 -8.88
CA GLY A 38 -2.80 -5.39 -8.64
C GLY A 38 -2.15 -6.42 -7.72
N ILE A 39 -0.87 -6.71 -7.92
CA ILE A 39 -0.19 -7.84 -7.27
C ILE A 39 0.94 -7.35 -6.36
N LEU A 40 1.79 -6.44 -6.84
CA LEU A 40 3.02 -6.09 -6.13
C LEU A 40 2.76 -5.55 -4.73
N LEU A 41 1.81 -4.61 -4.60
CA LEU A 41 1.43 -3.99 -3.33
C LEU A 41 0.82 -5.00 -2.34
N LYS A 42 -0.03 -5.91 -2.84
CA LYS A 42 -0.71 -6.92 -2.01
C LYS A 42 0.27 -7.93 -1.42
N THR A 43 1.29 -8.31 -2.19
CA THR A 43 2.32 -9.23 -1.67
C THR A 43 3.12 -8.63 -0.51
N ALA A 44 3.21 -7.31 -0.41
CA ALA A 44 3.89 -6.64 0.70
C ALA A 44 3.07 -6.68 1.99
N ALA A 45 1.77 -6.39 1.92
CA ALA A 45 0.84 -6.54 3.06
C ALA A 45 0.78 -7.99 3.56
N TYR A 46 0.64 -8.95 2.63
CA TYR A 46 0.67 -10.37 2.96
C TYR A 46 2.01 -10.80 3.58
N GLY A 47 3.13 -10.27 3.07
CA GLY A 47 4.46 -10.55 3.62
C GLY A 47 4.63 -10.07 5.06
N LEU A 48 4.11 -8.89 5.40
CA LEU A 48 4.09 -8.38 6.77
C LEU A 48 3.26 -9.27 7.70
N LEU A 49 2.06 -9.67 7.26
CA LEU A 49 1.19 -10.56 8.02
C LEU A 49 1.80 -11.95 8.23
N ARG A 50 2.42 -12.52 7.19
CA ARG A 50 2.91 -13.90 7.22
C ARG A 50 4.30 -14.04 7.85
N PHE A 51 5.18 -13.06 7.67
CA PHE A 51 6.56 -13.13 8.13
C PHE A 51 6.81 -12.25 9.35
N SER A 52 6.45 -10.96 9.31
CA SER A 52 6.84 -10.04 10.40
C SER A 52 6.17 -10.38 11.72
N LEU A 53 4.85 -10.62 11.72
CA LEU A 53 4.09 -10.92 12.95
C LEU A 53 4.46 -12.28 13.56
N PRO A 54 4.55 -13.39 12.80
CA PRO A 54 4.80 -14.71 13.40
C PRO A 54 6.27 -14.96 13.77
N LEU A 55 7.23 -14.39 13.02
CA LEU A 55 8.65 -14.53 13.34
C LEU A 55 9.09 -13.67 14.53
N PHE A 56 8.43 -12.52 14.75
CA PHE A 56 8.82 -11.56 15.80
C PHE A 56 7.61 -11.01 16.55
N PRO A 57 6.87 -11.83 17.33
CA PRO A 57 5.63 -11.40 17.98
C PRO A 57 5.83 -10.28 19.00
N ASN A 58 6.80 -10.42 19.91
CA ASN A 58 7.05 -9.42 20.96
C ASN A 58 7.55 -8.09 20.37
N ALA A 59 8.54 -8.15 19.46
CA ALA A 59 9.07 -6.94 18.83
C ALA A 59 8.03 -6.24 17.95
N SER A 60 7.15 -7.00 17.27
CA SER A 60 6.09 -6.41 16.45
C SER A 60 5.02 -5.72 17.30
N ALA A 61 4.73 -6.23 18.50
CA ALA A 61 3.81 -5.60 19.44
C ALA A 61 4.38 -4.27 19.98
N GLU A 62 5.67 -4.22 20.31
CA GLU A 62 6.35 -2.98 20.73
C GLU A 62 6.43 -1.95 19.60
N PHE A 63 6.56 -2.41 18.35
CA PHE A 63 6.67 -1.54 17.18
C PHE A 63 5.33 -1.09 16.59
N ALA A 64 4.23 -1.76 16.96
CA ALA A 64 2.88 -1.45 16.50
C ALA A 64 2.52 0.05 16.55
N PRO A 65 2.72 0.80 17.66
CA PRO A 65 2.39 2.22 17.70
C PRO A 65 3.16 3.05 16.67
N ILE A 66 4.44 2.73 16.43
CA ILE A 66 5.27 3.44 15.44
C ILE A 66 4.76 3.16 14.04
N ALA A 67 4.47 1.90 13.70
CA ALA A 67 3.91 1.52 12.41
C ALA A 67 2.54 2.17 12.15
N MET A 68 1.68 2.25 13.17
CA MET A 68 0.39 2.91 13.07
C MET A 68 0.55 4.42 12.82
N TRP A 69 1.45 5.11 13.51
CA TRP A 69 1.75 6.52 13.24
C TRP A 69 2.27 6.76 11.82
N LEU A 70 3.15 5.88 11.32
CA LEU A 70 3.62 5.93 9.93
C LEU A 70 2.47 5.75 8.94
N GLY A 71 1.52 4.86 9.23
CA GLY A 71 0.31 4.67 8.43
C GLY A 71 -0.57 5.92 8.39
N VAL A 72 -0.79 6.56 9.55
CA VAL A 72 -1.58 7.81 9.64
C VAL A 72 -0.92 8.93 8.84
N ILE A 73 0.39 9.12 8.99
CA ILE A 73 1.15 10.10 8.22
C ILE A 73 1.05 9.78 6.72
N GLY A 74 1.14 8.50 6.34
CA GLY A 74 1.00 8.05 4.96
C GLY A 74 -0.36 8.39 4.33
N ILE A 75 -1.45 8.26 5.09
CA ILE A 75 -2.81 8.62 4.64
C ILE A 75 -2.89 10.12 4.33
N PHE A 76 -2.49 10.97 5.28
CA PHE A 76 -2.58 12.42 5.09
C PHE A 76 -1.63 12.93 4.02
N TYR A 77 -0.39 12.44 4.03
CA TYR A 77 0.63 12.83 3.07
C TYR A 77 0.27 12.39 1.64
N GLY A 78 -0.16 11.13 1.47
CA GLY A 78 -0.59 10.61 0.17
C GLY A 78 -1.77 11.39 -0.41
N ALA A 79 -2.76 11.71 0.43
CA ALA A 79 -3.92 12.49 0.03
C ALA A 79 -3.53 13.92 -0.37
N TRP A 80 -2.69 14.59 0.43
CA TRP A 80 -2.22 15.94 0.12
C TRP A 80 -1.42 16.01 -1.17
N MET A 81 -0.52 15.04 -1.39
CA MET A 81 0.26 14.96 -2.64
C MET A 81 -0.60 14.64 -3.86
N ALA A 82 -1.67 13.84 -3.71
CA ALA A 82 -2.60 13.54 -4.79
C ALA A 82 -3.29 14.80 -5.33
N PHE A 83 -3.68 15.74 -4.46
CA PHE A 83 -4.28 17.03 -4.85
C PHE A 83 -3.33 17.92 -5.68
N ALA A 84 -2.02 17.79 -5.48
CA ALA A 84 -1.03 18.58 -6.18
C ALA A 84 -0.63 18.01 -7.55
N GLN A 85 -1.04 16.79 -7.90
CA GLN A 85 -0.67 16.17 -9.19
C GLN A 85 -1.61 16.57 -10.32
N THR A 86 -1.03 16.90 -11.47
CA THR A 86 -1.76 17.14 -12.73
C THR A 86 -1.89 15.89 -13.59
N ASP A 87 -0.95 14.94 -13.47
CA ASP A 87 -0.96 13.69 -14.23
C ASP A 87 -1.87 12.64 -13.58
N ILE A 88 -2.83 12.12 -14.34
CA ILE A 88 -3.81 11.13 -13.85
C ILE A 88 -3.12 9.84 -13.36
N LYS A 89 -2.06 9.39 -14.04
CA LYS A 89 -1.28 8.20 -13.65
C LYS A 89 -0.60 8.38 -12.28
N ARG A 90 -0.05 9.57 -12.01
CA ARG A 90 0.56 9.90 -10.72
C ARG A 90 -0.49 10.09 -9.64
N LEU A 91 -1.64 10.69 -9.97
CA LEU A 91 -2.77 10.85 -9.05
C LEU A 91 -3.26 9.48 -8.54
N ILE A 92 -3.49 8.52 -9.45
CA ILE A 92 -3.90 7.15 -9.06
C ILE A 92 -2.84 6.48 -8.17
N ALA A 93 -1.55 6.66 -8.47
CA ALA A 93 -0.48 6.13 -7.63
C ALA A 93 -0.50 6.71 -6.20
N TYR A 94 -0.67 8.03 -6.03
CA TYR A 94 -0.73 8.65 -4.69
C TYR A 94 -2.00 8.27 -3.89
N THR A 95 -3.12 8.05 -4.56
CA THR A 95 -4.31 7.50 -3.87
C THR A 95 -4.07 6.08 -3.36
N SER A 96 -3.28 5.28 -4.10
CA SER A 96 -2.86 3.93 -3.66
C SER A 96 -1.92 3.98 -2.46
N VAL A 97 -1.02 4.97 -2.39
CA VAL A 97 -0.17 5.23 -1.20
C VAL A 97 -1.04 5.47 0.04
N SER A 98 -2.08 6.30 -0.09
CA SER A 98 -3.00 6.61 1.01
C SER A 98 -3.76 5.36 1.47
N HIS A 99 -4.21 4.53 0.53
CA HIS A 99 -4.92 3.27 0.82
C HIS A 99 -4.04 2.28 1.59
N MET A 100 -2.77 2.14 1.19
CA MET A 100 -1.82 1.26 1.85
C MET A 100 -1.50 1.72 3.29
N GLY A 101 -1.63 3.01 3.58
CA GLY A 101 -1.56 3.54 4.95
C GLY A 101 -2.65 2.96 5.87
N PHE A 102 -3.89 2.80 5.38
CA PHE A 102 -4.96 2.14 6.15
C PHE A 102 -4.68 0.66 6.38
N VAL A 103 -4.17 -0.05 5.37
CA VAL A 103 -3.79 -1.47 5.47
C VAL A 103 -2.69 -1.65 6.51
N LEU A 104 -1.69 -0.78 6.54
CA LEU A 104 -0.61 -0.84 7.54
C LEU A 104 -1.14 -0.71 8.97
N ILE A 105 -2.03 0.26 9.23
CA ILE A 105 -2.65 0.44 10.55
C ILE A 105 -3.42 -0.82 10.93
N ALA A 106 -4.24 -1.34 10.03
CA ALA A 106 -5.07 -2.51 10.26
C ALA A 106 -4.24 -3.77 10.62
N ILE A 107 -3.11 -3.98 9.95
CA ILE A 107 -2.18 -5.09 10.26
C ILE A 107 -1.62 -4.99 11.68
N TYR A 108 -1.26 -3.80 12.13
CA TYR A 108 -0.66 -3.60 13.45
C TYR A 108 -1.67 -3.41 14.59
N THR A 109 -2.97 -3.43 14.30
CA THR A 109 -4.02 -3.32 15.33
C THR A 109 -4.24 -4.65 16.08
N GLY A 110 -3.81 -5.79 15.51
CA GLY A 110 -3.93 -7.10 16.16
C GLY A 110 -5.33 -7.69 16.23
N SER A 111 -6.36 -6.98 15.75
CA SER A 111 -7.76 -7.41 15.77
C SER A 111 -8.12 -8.25 14.55
N GLN A 112 -8.88 -9.33 14.75
CA GLN A 112 -9.40 -10.15 13.66
C GLN A 112 -10.29 -9.35 12.70
N LEU A 113 -11.06 -8.40 13.22
CA LEU A 113 -11.87 -7.49 12.41
C LEU A 113 -10.99 -6.57 11.56
N ALA A 114 -9.87 -6.11 12.10
CA ALA A 114 -8.92 -5.28 11.36
C ALA A 114 -8.23 -6.06 10.25
N TYR A 115 -7.88 -7.33 10.47
CA TYR A 115 -7.33 -8.19 9.40
C TYR A 115 -8.33 -8.44 8.28
N GLN A 116 -9.60 -8.69 8.60
CA GLN A 116 -10.65 -8.79 7.58
C GLN A 116 -10.83 -7.47 6.83
N GLY A 117 -10.85 -6.36 7.57
CA GLY A 117 -10.92 -5.01 7.02
C GLY A 117 -9.67 -4.56 6.25
N ALA A 118 -8.53 -5.23 6.38
CA ALA A 118 -7.34 -5.01 5.56
C ALA A 118 -7.43 -5.75 4.23
N VAL A 119 -7.94 -6.99 4.26
CA VAL A 119 -8.07 -7.85 3.07
C VAL A 119 -9.20 -7.39 2.15
N ILE A 120 -10.33 -6.93 2.69
CA ILE A 120 -11.51 -6.53 1.90
C ILE A 120 -11.21 -5.34 0.96
N PRO A 121 -10.59 -4.22 1.40
CA PRO A 121 -10.17 -3.14 0.49
C PRO A 121 -9.20 -3.60 -0.58
N ASP A 122 -8.27 -4.49 -0.24
CA ASP A 122 -7.28 -5.03 -1.17
C ASP A 122 -7.92 -5.93 -2.25
N ASP A 123 -8.94 -6.71 -1.88
CA ASP A 123 -9.73 -7.55 -2.78
C ASP A 123 -10.74 -6.75 -3.63
N CYS A 124 -11.40 -5.74 -3.04
CA CYS A 124 -12.29 -4.85 -3.78
C CYS A 124 -11.51 -4.03 -4.81
N ALA A 125 -10.29 -3.60 -4.49
CA ALA A 125 -9.38 -2.97 -5.47
C ALA A 125 -8.99 -3.93 -6.60
N ARG A 126 -9.03 -5.25 -6.38
CA ARG A 126 -8.82 -6.27 -7.43
C ARG A 126 -10.04 -6.40 -8.35
N PHE A 127 -11.24 -6.33 -7.79
CA PHE A 127 -12.51 -6.48 -8.53
C PHE A 127 -12.90 -5.21 -9.28
N VAL A 128 -12.73 -4.04 -8.65
CA VAL A 128 -12.89 -2.73 -9.31
C VAL A 128 -11.69 -2.49 -10.23
N GLY A 129 -10.48 -2.90 -9.84
CA GLY A 129 -9.27 -2.63 -10.61
C GLY A 129 -9.08 -3.47 -11.86
N GLY A 130 -9.30 -4.78 -11.81
CA GLY A 130 -8.96 -5.66 -12.94
C GLY A 130 -9.63 -5.29 -14.27
N GLY A 131 -10.88 -4.81 -14.24
CA GLY A 131 -11.59 -4.32 -15.42
C GLY A 131 -11.57 -2.79 -15.58
N SER A 132 -11.81 -2.04 -14.49
CA SER A 132 -11.91 -0.58 -14.58
C SER A 132 -10.54 0.09 -14.72
N VAL A 133 -9.50 -0.41 -14.05
CA VAL A 133 -8.12 0.11 -14.18
C VAL A 133 -7.57 -0.24 -15.56
N TYR A 134 -7.80 -1.44 -16.11
CA TYR A 134 -7.45 -1.70 -17.51
C TYR A 134 -8.13 -0.71 -18.47
N SER A 135 -9.43 -0.42 -18.27
CA SER A 135 -10.17 0.53 -19.12
C SER A 135 -9.69 1.99 -18.97
N LEU A 136 -9.40 2.42 -17.74
CA LEU A 136 -8.87 3.75 -17.43
C LEU A 136 -7.43 3.91 -17.93
N TRP A 137 -6.60 2.87 -17.84
CA TRP A 137 -5.22 2.89 -18.30
C TRP A 137 -5.06 2.63 -19.80
N SER A 138 -6.06 2.04 -20.46
CA SER A 138 -6.12 2.00 -21.93
C SER A 138 -6.63 3.32 -22.53
N ALA A 139 -7.32 4.14 -21.71
CA ALA A 139 -7.83 5.45 -22.09
C ALA A 139 -6.84 6.60 -21.80
N LEU A 140 -5.68 6.33 -21.20
CA LEU A 140 -4.64 7.28 -20.77
C LEU A 140 -3.25 6.92 -21.30
#